data_AF-A0AAE6M237-F1
#
_entry.id   AF-A0AAE6M237-F1
#
_cell.length_a   1.000
_cell.length_b   1.000
_cell.length_c   1.000
_cell.angle_alpha   90.00
_cell.angle_beta   90.00
_cell.angle_gamma   90.00
#
_symmetry.space_group_name_H-M   'P 1'
#
loop_
_entity.id
_entity.type
_entity.pdbx_description
1 polymer ?
#
loop_
_entity_poly.entity_id
_entity_poly.type
_entity_poly.pdbx_seq_one_letter_code
_entity_poly.pdbx_strand_id
1 'polypeptide(L)'
;MMNSKKRQGKEQLLLNEAYDLILNPKTLEKERIALLSFKNAIESGKNFESALMHLVKTVKELAVSQLDHRSKLSPAVNKFYIAIATTG
;
A
#
# COMPACT_ATOMS: atom_id res chain seq x y z
N MET A 1 -9.21 10.24 -25.68
CA MET A 1 -9.31 10.78 -24.30
C MET A 1 -9.95 9.82 -23.26
N MET A 2 -10.13 8.51 -23.54
CA MET A 2 -10.86 7.59 -22.64
C MET A 2 -9.98 6.77 -21.67
N ASN A 3 -8.66 6.66 -21.88
CA ASN A 3 -7.77 5.91 -20.97
C ASN A 3 -7.34 6.69 -19.72
N SER A 4 -7.43 8.03 -19.80
CA SER A 4 -7.28 9.03 -18.73
C SER A 4 -7.88 8.66 -17.39
N LYS A 5 -9.22 8.67 -17.45
CA LYS A 5 -10.12 8.69 -16.31
C LYS A 5 -10.23 7.33 -15.61
N LYS A 6 -10.10 6.22 -16.37
CA LYS A 6 -10.09 4.87 -15.80
C LYS A 6 -8.86 4.62 -14.93
N ARG A 7 -7.68 5.12 -15.35
CA ARG A 7 -6.44 5.00 -14.59
C ARG A 7 -6.53 5.81 -13.29
N GLN A 8 -6.96 7.06 -13.39
CA GLN A 8 -7.18 7.93 -12.22
C GLN A 8 -8.19 7.34 -11.21
N GLY A 9 -9.27 6.72 -11.69
CA GLY A 9 -10.24 6.07 -10.81
C GLY A 9 -9.64 4.89 -10.02
N LYS A 10 -8.78 4.09 -10.63
CA LYS A 10 -8.10 2.97 -9.96
C LYS A 10 -7.07 3.46 -8.93
N GLU A 11 -6.30 4.49 -9.27
CA GLU A 11 -5.33 5.12 -8.36
C GLU A 11 -6.03 5.71 -7.13
N GLN A 12 -7.15 6.42 -7.34
CA GLN A 12 -7.95 6.99 -6.26
C GLN A 12 -8.51 5.92 -5.31
N LEU A 13 -8.97 4.79 -5.85
CA LEU A 13 -9.45 3.66 -5.03
C LEU A 13 -8.33 3.09 -4.15
N LEU A 14 -7.13 2.89 -4.72
CA LEU A 14 -5.97 2.39 -3.97
C LEU A 14 -5.51 3.39 -2.90
N LEU A 15 -5.59 4.70 -3.16
CA LEU A 15 -5.33 5.73 -2.16
C LEU A 15 -6.34 5.65 -1.01
N ASN A 16 -7.63 5.59 -1.32
CA ASN A 16 -8.68 5.49 -0.30
C ASN A 16 -8.50 4.24 0.57
N GLU A 17 -8.24 3.08 -0.03
CA GLU A 17 -7.93 1.86 0.71
C GLU A 17 -6.68 2.01 1.59
N ALA A 18 -5.62 2.65 1.09
CA ALA A 18 -4.44 2.92 1.91
C ALA A 18 -4.75 3.84 3.10
N TYR A 19 -5.57 4.88 2.90
CA TYR A 19 -6.03 5.76 3.99
C TYR A 19 -6.86 5.00 5.03
N ASP A 20 -7.79 4.15 4.60
CA ASP A 20 -8.61 3.34 5.50
C ASP A 20 -7.73 2.39 6.34
N LEU A 21 -6.70 1.79 5.73
CA LEU A 21 -5.72 0.97 6.45
C LEU A 21 -4.88 1.78 7.43
N ILE A 22 -4.53 3.03 7.10
CA ILE A 22 -3.82 3.96 8.01
C ILE A 22 -4.70 4.36 9.20
N LEU A 23 -6.03 4.36 9.08
CA LEU A 23 -6.93 4.67 10.19
C LEU A 23 -7.35 3.42 10.97
N ASN A 24 -7.20 2.23 10.38
CA ASN A 24 -7.60 0.98 11.01
C ASN A 24 -6.75 0.68 12.27
N PRO A 25 -7.36 0.48 13.44
CA PRO A 25 -6.62 0.19 14.68
C PRO A 25 -5.98 -1.21 14.68
N LYS A 26 -6.43 -2.12 13.79
CA LYS A 26 -5.87 -3.48 13.64
C LYS A 26 -4.63 -3.51 12.74
N THR A 27 -4.29 -2.40 12.09
CA THR A 27 -3.07 -2.26 11.30
C THR A 27 -1.86 -2.17 12.22
N LEU A 28 -0.84 -3.00 11.98
CA LEU A 28 0.37 -3.00 12.79
C LEU A 28 1.17 -1.73 12.55
N GLU A 29 1.91 -1.27 13.56
CA GLU A 29 2.64 -0.01 13.50
C GLU A 29 3.61 0.05 12.31
N LYS A 30 4.37 -1.03 12.07
CA LYS A 30 5.29 -1.13 10.94
C LYS A 30 4.59 -1.02 9.58
N GLU A 31 3.38 -1.55 9.47
CA GLU A 31 2.57 -1.47 8.25
C GLU A 31 2.01 -0.05 8.06
N ARG A 32 1.56 0.56 9.15
CA ARG A 32 1.06 1.94 9.16
C ARG A 32 2.13 2.92 8.70
N ILE A 33 3.37 2.74 9.15
CA ILE A 33 4.52 3.54 8.70
C ILE A 33 4.76 3.39 7.20
N ALA A 34 4.67 2.17 6.65
CA ALA A 34 4.82 1.94 5.21
C ALA A 34 3.71 2.64 4.40
N LEU A 35 2.46 2.53 4.85
CA LEU A 35 1.31 3.20 4.22
C LEU A 35 1.39 4.73 4.32
N LEU A 36 1.81 5.27 5.47
CA LEU A 36 2.04 6.71 5.65
C LEU A 36 3.15 7.22 4.74
N SER A 37 4.22 6.44 4.55
CA SER A 37 5.30 6.80 3.62
C SER A 37 4.81 6.87 2.18
N PHE A 38 3.92 5.95 1.78
CA PHE A 38 3.25 5.99 0.49
C PHE A 38 2.36 7.22 0.34
N LYS A 39 1.48 7.50 1.32
CA LYS A 39 0.66 8.72 1.36
C LYS A 39 1.51 9.98 1.17
N ASN A 40 2.53 10.15 2.00
CA ASN A 40 3.37 11.34 2.00
C ASN A 40 4.12 11.50 0.66
N ALA A 41 4.55 10.38 0.04
CA ALA A 41 5.15 10.41 -1.28
C ALA A 41 4.18 10.98 -2.34
N ILE A 42 2.92 10.55 -2.34
CA ILE A 42 1.90 11.05 -3.27
C ILE A 42 1.60 12.52 -3.00
N GLU A 43 1.42 12.92 -1.74
CA GLU A 43 1.16 14.32 -1.36
C GLU A 43 2.34 15.25 -1.68
N SER A 44 3.57 14.73 -1.67
CA SER A 44 4.76 15.47 -2.12
C SER A 44 4.90 15.59 -3.64
N GLY A 45 3.95 15.03 -4.41
CA GLY A 45 3.95 15.08 -5.87
C GLY A 45 4.76 13.99 -6.57
N LYS A 46 5.18 12.92 -5.86
CA LYS A 46 5.82 11.78 -6.53
C LYS A 46 4.83 11.06 -7.44
N ASN A 47 5.37 10.48 -8.52
CA ASN A 47 4.60 9.64 -9.43
C ASN A 47 3.98 8.45 -8.68
N PHE A 48 2.69 8.21 -8.95
CA PHE A 48 1.90 7.19 -8.27
C PHE A 48 2.49 5.78 -8.41
N GLU A 49 2.90 5.38 -9.61
CA GLU A 49 3.44 4.04 -9.86
C GLU A 49 4.76 3.82 -9.12
N SER A 50 5.63 4.84 -9.13
CA SER A 50 6.89 4.79 -8.39
C SER A 50 6.66 4.65 -6.88
N ALA A 51 5.70 5.40 -6.33
CA ALA A 51 5.32 5.31 -4.93
C ALA A 51 4.67 3.95 -4.60
N LEU A 52 3.83 3.42 -5.50
CA LEU A 52 3.17 2.13 -5.35
C LEU A 52 4.18 0.98 -5.37
N MET A 53 5.14 1.00 -6.31
CA MET A 53 6.22 0.01 -6.36
C MET A 53 7.06 0.02 -5.08
N HIS A 54 7.35 1.21 -4.56
CA HIS A 54 8.05 1.34 -3.28
C HIS A 54 7.25 0.70 -2.14
N LEU A 55 5.93 0.96 -2.08
CA LEU A 55 5.05 0.35 -1.08
C LEU A 55 5.03 -1.18 -1.20
N VAL A 56 4.88 -1.73 -2.41
CA VAL A 56 4.93 -3.18 -2.66
C VAL A 56 6.22 -3.79 -2.14
N LYS A 57 7.36 -3.15 -2.42
CA LYS A 57 8.67 -3.61 -1.94
C LYS A 57 8.76 -3.59 -0.42
N THR A 58 8.38 -2.48 0.21
CA THR A 58 8.42 -2.34 1.68
C THR A 58 7.50 -3.36 2.36
N VAL A 59 6.27 -3.55 1.87
CA VAL A 59 5.34 -4.53 2.45
C VAL A 59 5.84 -5.97 2.25
N LYS A 60 6.48 -6.26 1.11
CA LYS A 60 7.13 -7.56 0.87
C LYS A 60 8.27 -7.81 1.86
N GLU A 61 9.13 -6.83 2.10
CA GLU A 61 10.21 -6.94 3.10
C GLU A 61 9.66 -7.15 4.51
N LEU A 62 8.58 -6.44 4.87
CA LEU A 62 7.89 -6.64 6.14
C LEU A 62 7.29 -8.05 6.23
N ALA A 63 6.71 -8.59 5.16
CA ALA A 63 6.18 -9.94 5.14
C ALA A 63 7.29 -10.97 5.38
N VAL A 64 8.42 -10.84 4.68
CA VAL A 64 9.58 -11.74 4.83
C VAL A 64 10.15 -11.66 6.25
N SER A 65 10.39 -10.46 6.77
CA SER A 65 10.89 -10.29 8.15
C SER A 65 9.94 -10.89 9.18
N GLN A 66 8.63 -10.81 8.95
CA GLN A 66 7.66 -11.39 9.88
C GLN A 66 7.60 -12.92 9.85
N LEU A 67 7.94 -13.56 8.72
CA LEU A 67 8.07 -15.02 8.64
C LEU A 67 9.15 -15.51 9.62
N ASP A 68 10.29 -14.81 9.70
CA ASP A 68 11.38 -15.13 10.62
C ASP A 68 10.96 -15.00 12.09
N HIS A 69 10.00 -14.11 12.38
CA HIS A 69 9.47 -13.86 13.72
C HIS A 69 8.15 -14.61 14.03
N ARG A 70 7.72 -15.58 13.19
CA ARG A 70 6.41 -16.27 13.29
C ARG A 70 5.20 -15.32 13.41
N SER A 71 5.38 -14.09 12.97
CA SER A 71 4.34 -13.06 12.95
C SER A 71 3.78 -12.96 11.54
N LYS A 72 2.60 -12.35 11.39
CA LYS A 72 1.95 -12.20 10.09
C LYS A 72 1.48 -10.77 9.92
N LEU A 73 1.52 -10.31 8.66
CA LEU A 73 0.86 -9.07 8.29
C LEU A 73 -0.60 -9.09 8.78
N SER A 74 -1.13 -7.91 9.13
CA SER A 74 -2.54 -7.77 9.44
C SER A 74 -3.37 -8.25 8.24
N PRO A 75 -4.50 -8.94 8.46
CA PRO A 75 -5.29 -9.51 7.37
C PRO A 75 -5.72 -8.48 6.32
N ALA A 76 -5.96 -7.24 6.74
CA ALA A 76 -6.36 -6.15 5.86
C ALA A 76 -5.20 -5.67 4.98
N VAL A 77 -4.00 -5.48 5.55
CA VAL A 77 -2.80 -5.10 4.80
C VAL A 77 -2.34 -6.22 3.87
N ASN A 78 -2.47 -7.48 4.28
CA ASN A 78 -2.14 -8.61 3.40
C ASN A 78 -3.07 -8.70 2.17
N LYS A 79 -4.38 -8.46 2.35
CA LYS A 79 -5.33 -8.40 1.22
C LYS A 79 -4.98 -7.26 0.27
N PHE A 80 -4.71 -6.09 0.82
CA PHE A 80 -4.30 -4.92 0.04
C PHE A 80 -3.00 -5.18 -0.73
N TYR A 81 -1.99 -5.76 -0.07
CA TYR A 81 -0.73 -6.17 -0.68
C TYR A 81 -0.93 -7.08 -1.90
N ILE A 82 -1.76 -8.12 -1.78
CA ILE A 82 -2.06 -9.02 -2.90
C ILE A 82 -2.70 -8.26 -4.06
N ALA A 83 -3.65 -7.36 -3.77
CA ALA A 83 -4.32 -6.56 -4.80
C ALA A 83 -3.36 -5.65 -5.58
N ILE A 84 -2.42 -4.99 -4.89
CA ILE A 84 -1.43 -4.12 -5.53
C ILE A 84 -0.29 -4.89 -6.19
N ALA A 85 0.13 -6.03 -5.64
CA ALA A 85 1.18 -6.87 -6.21
C ALA A 85 0.73 -7.60 -7.48
N THR A 86 -0.57 -7.92 -7.59
CA THR A 86 -1.17 -8.57 -8.78
C THR A 86 -1.57 -7.56 -9.86
N THR A 87 -1.55 -6.27 -9.52
CA THR A 87 -1.83 -5.17 -10.46
C THR A 87 -0.57 -4.72 -11.24
N GLY A 88 0.62 -5.18 -10.84
CA GLY A 88 1.91 -4.89 -11.49
C GLY A 88 2.11 -5.58 -12.83
#